data_AF-A0A925BUM8-F1
#
_entry.id   AF-A0A925BUM8-F1
#
_cell.length_a   1.000
_cell.length_b   1.000
_cell.length_c   1.000
_cell.angle_alpha   90.00
_cell.angle_beta   90.00
_cell.angle_gamma   90.00
#
_symmetry.space_group_name_H-M   'P 1'
#
loop_
_entity.id
_entity.type
_entity.pdbx_description
1 polymer ?
#
loop_
_entity_poly.entity_id
_entity_poly.type
_entity_poly.pdbx_seq_one_letter_code
_entity_poly.pdbx_strand_id
1 'polypeptide(L)'
;MMTITLKLKPEIEQQLLEQAAAKGLAIEPFLEQWIETQLVQSQPSSKITSDDEHDSTQDAFINSPSFVDKPLLAEEETSREILYTKEDEQL
;
A
#
# COMPACT_ATOMS: atom_id res chain seq x y z
N MET A 1 -10.39 -13.30 26.33
CA MET A 1 -10.73 -11.89 26.10
C MET A 1 -9.49 -11.06 26.39
N MET A 2 -9.06 -10.23 25.45
CA MET A 2 -7.98 -9.26 25.71
C MET A 2 -8.59 -8.03 26.35
N THR A 3 -7.91 -7.48 27.36
CA THR A 3 -8.29 -6.23 28.02
C THR A 3 -7.17 -5.22 27.82
N ILE A 4 -7.51 -4.01 27.41
CA ILE A 4 -6.56 -2.92 27.19
C ILE A 4 -6.92 -1.79 28.13
N THR A 5 -5.99 -1.39 29.00
CA THR A 5 -6.18 -0.27 29.91
C THR A 5 -5.58 0.98 29.29
N LEU A 6 -6.43 1.94 28.92
CA LEU A 6 -5.99 3.23 28.37
C LEU A 6 -5.99 4.30 29.46
N LYS A 7 -4.87 5.00 29.62
CA LYS A 7 -4.77 6.20 30.47
C LYS A 7 -4.77 7.43 29.58
N LEU A 8 -5.92 8.09 29.48
CA LEU A 8 -6.10 9.28 28.66
C LEU A 8 -5.86 10.55 29.49
N LYS A 9 -5.51 11.63 28.81
CA LYS A 9 -5.55 12.98 29.40
C LYS A 9 -7.02 13.38 29.56
N PRO A 10 -7.37 14.18 30.59
CA PRO A 10 -8.77 14.55 30.87
C PRO A 10 -9.43 15.30 29.70
N GLU A 11 -8.67 16.11 28.96
CA GLU A 11 -9.15 16.80 27.75
C GLU A 11 -9.59 15.82 26.65
N ILE A 12 -8.81 14.76 26.44
CA ILE A 12 -9.08 13.75 25.41
C ILE A 12 -10.26 12.87 25.84
N GLU A 13 -10.37 12.54 27.12
CA GLU A 13 -11.49 11.78 27.66
C GLU A 13 -12.83 12.50 27.44
N GLN A 14 -12.88 13.81 27.70
CA GLN A 14 -14.07 14.62 27.45
C GLN A 14 -14.45 14.64 25.97
N GLN A 15 -13.48 14.89 25.09
CA GLN A 15 -13.74 14.86 23.64
C GLN A 15 -14.22 13.49 23.16
N LEU A 16 -13.66 12.41 23.71
CA LEU A 16 -14.05 11.05 23.37
C LEU A 16 -15.49 10.77 23.81
N LEU A 17 -15.87 11.20 25.02
CA LEU A 17 -17.22 11.12 25.56
C LEU A 17 -18.22 11.92 24.72
N GLU A 18 -17.87 13.14 24.32
CA GLU A 18 -18.71 13.97 23.44
C GLU A 18 -18.91 13.33 22.07
N GLN A 19 -17.86 12.78 21.46
CA GLN A 19 -17.96 12.09 20.18
C GLN A 19 -18.78 10.80 20.25
N ALA A 20 -18.64 10.04 21.33
CA ALA A 20 -19.44 8.85 21.58
C ALA A 20 -20.92 9.23 21.78
N ALA A 21 -21.19 10.26 22.61
CA ALA A 21 -22.53 10.77 22.85
C ALA A 21 -23.20 11.33 21.58
N ALA A 22 -22.45 12.04 20.74
CA ALA A 22 -22.93 12.55 19.44
C ALA A 22 -23.35 11.41 18.49
N LYS A 23 -22.74 10.23 18.61
CA LYS A 23 -23.10 9.02 17.87
C LYS A 23 -24.17 8.17 18.59
N GLY A 24 -24.60 8.57 19.79
CA GLY A 24 -25.52 7.79 20.62
C GLY A 24 -24.94 6.48 21.14
N LEU A 25 -23.60 6.37 21.21
CA LEU A 25 -22.88 5.17 21.61
C LEU A 25 -22.25 5.36 23.00
N ALA A 26 -22.09 4.25 23.72
CA ALA A 26 -21.22 4.21 24.89
C ALA A 26 -19.74 4.29 24.45
N ILE A 27 -18.87 4.65 25.39
CA ILE A 27 -17.45 4.91 25.09
C ILE A 27 -16.71 3.67 24.60
N GLU A 28 -17.03 2.50 25.16
CA GLU A 28 -16.42 1.21 24.81
C GLU A 28 -16.72 0.79 23.36
N PRO A 29 -17.98 0.66 22.91
CA PRO A 29 -18.28 0.30 21.52
C PRO A 29 -17.82 1.36 20.53
N PHE A 30 -17.79 2.63 20.93
CA PHE A 30 -17.23 3.70 20.11
C PHE A 30 -15.72 3.51 19.88
N LEU A 31 -14.97 3.22 20.95
CA LEU A 31 -13.53 2.95 20.87
C LEU A 31 -13.24 1.69 20.03
N GLU A 32 -14.02 0.63 20.21
CA GLU A 32 -13.88 -0.61 19.44
C GLU A 32 -14.03 -0.36 17.94
N GLN A 33 -15.13 0.28 17.53
CA GLN A 33 -15.38 0.63 16.13
C GLN A 33 -14.31 1.58 15.57
N TRP A 34 -13.85 2.53 16.38
CA TRP A 34 -12.82 3.48 15.97
C TRP A 34 -11.49 2.78 15.71
N ILE A 35 -11.06 1.87 16.61
CA ILE A 35 -9.83 1.09 16.46
C ILE A 35 -9.92 0.17 15.24
N GLU A 36 -11.04 -0.53 15.05
CA GLU A 36 -11.26 -1.40 13.89
C GLU A 36 -11.17 -0.61 12.58
N THR A 37 -11.83 0.55 12.51
CA THR A 37 -11.79 1.42 11.33
C THR A 37 -10.38 1.90 11.04
N GLN A 38 -9.64 2.34 12.06
CA GLN A 38 -8.25 2.77 11.91
C GLN A 38 -7.35 1.62 11.47
N LEU A 39 -7.58 0.40 11.94
CA LEU A 39 -6.78 -0.76 11.55
C LEU A 39 -7.01 -1.13 10.07
N VAL A 40 -8.25 -1.08 9.60
CA VAL A 40 -8.58 -1.28 8.17
C VAL A 40 -7.92 -0.21 7.29
N GLN A 41 -7.90 1.05 7.75
CA GLN A 41 -7.28 2.16 7.01
C GLN A 41 -5.74 2.16 7.10
N SER A 42 -5.17 1.61 8.18
CA SER A 42 -3.73 1.55 8.41
C SER A 42 -3.06 0.37 7.73
N GLN A 43 -3.84 -0.60 7.20
CA GLN A 43 -3.27 -1.55 6.27
C GLN A 43 -2.77 -0.75 5.05
N PRO A 44 -1.51 -0.93 4.63
CA PRO A 44 -1.07 -0.34 3.38
C PRO A 44 -2.01 -0.87 2.33
N SER A 45 -2.88 -0.01 1.79
CA SER A 45 -3.58 -0.32 0.57
C SER A 45 -2.46 -0.65 -0.39
N SER A 46 -2.28 -1.93 -0.72
CA SER A 46 -1.57 -2.29 -1.94
C SER A 46 -2.32 -1.49 -2.99
N LYS A 47 -1.72 -0.38 -3.41
CA LYS A 47 -2.34 0.58 -4.31
C LYS A 47 -2.42 -0.18 -5.61
N ILE A 48 -3.51 -0.91 -5.78
CA ILE A 48 -3.99 -1.33 -7.08
C ILE A 48 -4.34 -0.01 -7.72
N THR A 49 -3.34 0.59 -8.38
CA THR A 49 -3.55 1.62 -9.36
C THR A 49 -4.69 1.14 -10.23
N SER A 50 -5.75 1.93 -10.34
CA SER A 50 -6.82 1.58 -11.29
C SER A 50 -6.16 1.38 -12.67
N ASP A 51 -6.66 0.48 -13.52
CA ASP A 51 -6.03 0.16 -14.83
C ASP A 51 -5.59 1.42 -15.61
N ASP A 52 -6.38 2.49 -15.54
CA ASP A 52 -6.09 3.82 -16.10
C ASP A 52 -4.78 4.49 -15.61
N GLU A 53 -4.47 4.33 -14.32
CA GLU A 53 -3.28 4.91 -13.70
C GLU A 53 -2.02 4.08 -13.99
N HIS A 54 -2.18 2.76 -14.14
CA HIS A 54 -1.09 1.86 -14.50
C HIS A 54 -0.61 2.16 -15.93
N ASP A 55 -1.55 2.27 -16.88
CA ASP A 55 -1.26 2.53 -18.30
C ASP A 55 -0.46 3.84 -18.47
N SER A 56 -0.92 4.91 -17.79
CA SER A 56 -0.26 6.22 -17.85
C SER A 56 1.17 6.22 -17.30
N THR A 57 1.43 5.47 -16.22
CA THR A 57 2.78 5.38 -15.63
C THR A 57 3.71 4.48 -16.43
N GLN A 58 3.17 3.42 -17.04
CA GLN A 58 3.91 2.53 -17.92
C GLN A 58 4.29 3.23 -19.23
N ASP A 59 3.36 3.97 -19.84
CA ASP A 59 3.64 4.78 -21.02
C ASP A 59 4.69 5.86 -20.73
N ALA A 60 4.59 6.56 -19.60
CA ALA A 60 5.59 7.55 -19.21
C ALA A 60 6.99 6.92 -18.99
N PHE A 61 7.04 5.68 -18.50
CA PHE A 61 8.29 4.95 -18.30
C PHE A 61 8.92 4.46 -19.62
N ILE A 62 8.13 3.86 -20.51
CA ILE A 62 8.58 3.38 -21.82
C ILE A 62 9.02 4.55 -22.71
N ASN A 63 8.30 5.67 -22.66
CA ASN A 63 8.64 6.87 -23.43
C ASN A 63 9.74 7.72 -22.77
N SER A 64 10.36 7.25 -21.69
CA SER A 64 11.48 7.97 -21.07
C SER A 64 12.74 7.89 -21.96
N PRO A 65 13.58 8.94 -21.98
CA PRO A 65 14.78 8.98 -22.83
C PRO A 65 15.72 7.78 -22.61
N SER A 66 15.75 7.27 -21.38
CA SER A 66 16.55 6.12 -20.96
C SER A 66 16.15 4.79 -21.62
N PHE A 67 14.94 4.69 -22.18
CA PHE A 67 14.44 3.52 -22.89
C PHE A 67 14.41 3.74 -24.40
N VAL A 68 14.06 4.95 -24.87
CA VAL A 68 13.97 5.28 -26.30
C VAL A 68 15.34 5.25 -26.99
N ASP A 69 16.41 5.67 -26.30
CA ASP A 69 17.76 5.73 -26.88
C ASP A 69 18.52 4.39 -26.80
N LYS A 70 17.93 3.34 -26.21
CA LYS A 70 18.58 2.04 -26.14
C LYS A 70 18.32 1.22 -27.40
N PRO A 71 19.35 0.59 -27.98
CA PRO A 71 19.14 -0.34 -29.08
C PRO A 71 18.22 -1.47 -28.61
N LEU A 72 17.23 -1.82 -29.44
CA LEU A 72 16.39 -2.99 -29.22
C LEU A 72 17.30 -4.21 -29.11
N LEU A 73 17.07 -5.04 -28.10
CA LEU A 73 17.79 -6.31 -27.97
C LEU A 73 17.52 -7.12 -29.23
N ALA A 74 18.59 -7.67 -29.82
CA ALA A 74 18.41 -8.59 -30.94
C ALA A 74 17.65 -9.83 -30.44
N GLU A 75 16.75 -10.38 -31.26
CA GLU A 75 15.96 -11.58 -30.91
C GLU A 75 16.83 -12.76 -30.45
N GLU A 76 18.07 -12.81 -30.94
CA GLU A 76 19.10 -13.78 -30.54
C GLU A 76 19.52 -13.59 -29.07
N GLU A 77 19.65 -12.35 -28.56
CA GLU A 77 20.02 -12.09 -27.16
C GLU A 77 18.91 -12.39 -26.16
N THR A 78 17.65 -12.36 -26.60
CA THR A 78 16.49 -12.73 -25.78
C THR A 78 16.13 -14.22 -25.89
N SER A 79 16.85 -14.98 -26.71
CA SER A 79 16.60 -16.41 -26.86
C SER A 79 16.85 -17.12 -25.53
N ARG A 80 15.91 -18.00 -25.16
CA ARG A 80 15.96 -18.77 -23.91
C ARG A 80 17.29 -19.51 -23.73
N GLU A 81 17.87 -20.00 -24.83
CA GLU A 81 19.16 -20.69 -24.84
C GLU A 81 20.33 -19.79 -24.40
N ILE A 82 20.34 -18.52 -24.83
CA ILE A 82 21.37 -17.54 -24.44
C ILE A 82 21.21 -17.10 -22.98
N LEU A 83 19.97 -16.98 -22.49
CA LEU A 83 19.69 -16.65 -21.09
C LEU A 83 20.21 -17.75 -20.15
N TYR A 84 19.92 -19.01 -20.46
CA TYR A 84 20.41 -20.16 -19.68
C TYR A 84 21.93 -20.35 -19.76
N THR A 85 22.57 -19.98 -20.87
CA THR A 85 24.02 -20.08 -21.00
C THR A 85 24.74 -18.98 -20.20
N LYS A 86 24.21 -17.75 -20.19
CA LYS A 86 24.81 -16.61 -19.46
C LYS A 86 24.77 -16.77 -17.95
N GLU A 87 23.77 -17.44 -17.39
CA GLU A 87 23.68 -17.70 -15.94
C GLU A 87 24.69 -18.77 -15.48
N ASP A 88 24.96 -19.79 -16.30
CA ASP A 88 25.96 -20.82 -16.02
C ASP A 88 27.40 -20.30 -16.12
N GLU A 89 27.68 -19.32 -16.99
CA GLU A 89 29.02 -18.69 -17.10
C GLU A 89 29.37 -17.76 -15.91
N GLN A 90 28.40 -17.43 -15.05
CA GLN A 90 28.60 -16.56 -13.88
C GLN A 90 28.77 -17.34 -12.54
N LEU A 91 28.88 -18.67 -12.61
CA LEU A 91 29.16 -19.59 -11.50
C LEU A 91 30.62 -20.03 -11.48
#